data_AF-A0A2V7X030-F1
#
_entry.id   AF-A0A2V7X030-F1
#
_cell.length_a   1.000
_cell.length_b   1.000
_cell.length_c   1.000
_cell.angle_alpha   90.00
_cell.angle_beta   90.00
_cell.angle_gamma   90.00
#
_symmetry.space_group_name_H-M   'P 1'
#
loop_
_entity.id
_entity.type
_entity.pdbx_description
1 polymer ?
#
loop_
_entity_poly.entity_id
_entity_poly.type
_entity_poly.pdbx_seq_one_letter_code
_entity_poly.pdbx_strand_id
1 'polypeptide(L)'
;DFLSMHRDPSYADVMAEVIAELGQAVGRAESAGVPRAQVIVDPGIGFSKAAPHSLEVIRRLSELAVLDQPVLAGPSRKSFIGRVLDLPVGERLMGTAAAVAACVLAGAHIVRVHDVAPMTQVVRMCDAIRGEWAA
;
A
#
# COMPACT_ATOMS: atom_id res chain seq x y z
N ASP A 1 -19.37 -1.71 -9.22
CA ASP A 1 -20.16 -0.92 -8.26
C ASP A 1 -19.37 -0.89 -6.95
N PHE A 2 -19.19 0.27 -6.31
CA PHE A 2 -18.47 0.38 -5.03
C PHE A 2 -19.04 -0.57 -3.95
N LEU A 3 -20.34 -0.89 -4.02
CA LEU A 3 -21.02 -1.81 -3.12
C LEU A 3 -20.72 -3.29 -3.43
N SER A 4 -20.29 -3.64 -4.64
CA SER A 4 -19.94 -5.02 -5.02
C SER A 4 -18.52 -5.42 -4.64
N MET A 5 -17.64 -4.45 -4.33
CA MET A 5 -16.24 -4.68 -3.91
C MET A 5 -16.11 -5.40 -2.56
N HIS A 6 -17.18 -5.45 -1.76
CA HIS A 6 -17.19 -6.09 -0.44
C HIS A 6 -17.77 -7.51 -0.43
N ARG A 7 -18.07 -8.10 -1.61
CA ARG A 7 -18.42 -9.53 -1.68
C ARG A 7 -17.13 -10.35 -1.71
N ASP A 8 -17.06 -11.29 -0.76
CA ASP A 8 -15.96 -12.21 -0.46
C ASP A 8 -14.90 -12.33 -1.57
N PRO A 9 -13.84 -11.49 -1.53
CA PRO A 9 -12.91 -11.42 -2.64
C PRO A 9 -12.00 -12.65 -2.62
N SER A 10 -12.11 -13.49 -3.65
CA SER A 10 -11.26 -14.66 -3.85
C SER A 10 -10.15 -14.31 -4.83
N TYR A 11 -8.90 -14.52 -4.42
CA TYR A 11 -7.72 -14.38 -5.26
C TYR A 11 -6.99 -15.73 -5.31
N ALA A 12 -6.48 -16.11 -6.48
CA ALA A 12 -5.56 -17.25 -6.58
C ALA A 12 -4.16 -16.84 -6.13
N ASP A 13 -3.72 -15.66 -6.58
CA ASP A 13 -2.55 -14.94 -6.07
C ASP A 13 -2.83 -13.43 -6.12
N VAL A 14 -3.14 -12.84 -4.97
CA VAL A 14 -3.51 -11.43 -4.88
C VAL A 14 -2.43 -10.50 -5.43
N MET A 15 -1.14 -10.83 -5.26
CA MET A 15 -0.06 -9.94 -5.69
C MET A 15 0.12 -10.04 -7.20
N ALA A 16 0.09 -11.24 -7.77
CA ALA A 16 0.17 -11.44 -9.22
C ALA A 16 -1.00 -10.75 -9.94
N GLU A 17 -2.22 -10.87 -9.40
CA GLU A 17 -3.40 -10.21 -9.95
C GLU A 17 -3.32 -8.68 -9.83
N VAL A 18 -2.81 -8.14 -8.71
CA VAL A 18 -2.55 -6.70 -8.54
C VAL A 18 -1.51 -6.18 -9.54
N ILE A 19 -0.40 -6.89 -9.76
CA ILE A 19 0.62 -6.50 -10.74
C ILE A 19 0.01 -6.48 -12.15
N ALA A 20 -0.75 -7.52 -12.51
CA ALA A 20 -1.38 -7.60 -13.82
C ALA A 20 -2.38 -6.45 -14.05
N GLU A 21 -3.24 -6.16 -13.07
CA GLU A 21 -4.25 -5.10 -13.16
C GLU A 21 -3.59 -3.72 -13.27
N LEU A 22 -2.59 -3.43 -12.42
CA LEU A 22 -1.87 -2.16 -12.44
C LEU A 22 -1.06 -2.00 -13.73
N GLY A 23 -0.38 -3.05 -14.21
CA GLY A 23 0.34 -3.02 -15.48
C GLY A 23 -0.58 -2.69 -16.67
N GLN A 24 -1.77 -3.31 -16.70
CA GLN A 24 -2.79 -2.97 -17.71
C GLN A 24 -3.27 -1.51 -17.56
N ALA A 25 -3.45 -1.02 -16.33
CA ALA A 25 -3.86 0.37 -16.09
C ALA A 25 -2.81 1.39 -16.55
N VAL A 26 -1.53 1.12 -16.28
CA VAL A 26 -0.40 1.91 -16.77
C VAL A 26 -0.41 1.96 -18.30
N GLY A 27 -0.52 0.80 -18.97
CA GLY A 27 -0.58 0.75 -20.44
C GLY A 27 -1.77 1.50 -21.04
N ARG A 28 -2.93 1.51 -20.36
CA ARG A 28 -4.08 2.33 -20.78
C ARG A 28 -3.80 3.83 -20.65
N ALA A 29 -3.16 4.26 -19.56
CA ALA A 29 -2.81 5.66 -19.36
C ALA A 29 -1.81 6.14 -20.42
N GLU A 30 -0.77 5.35 -20.69
CA GLU A 30 0.24 5.64 -21.73
C GLU A 30 -0.41 5.73 -23.12
N SER A 31 -1.30 4.78 -23.46
CA SER A 31 -2.05 4.80 -24.73
C SER A 31 -2.96 6.02 -24.88
N ALA A 32 -3.41 6.61 -23.77
CA ALA A 32 -4.19 7.84 -23.74
C ALA A 32 -3.32 9.12 -23.78
N GLY A 33 -2.00 8.99 -23.90
CA GLY A 33 -1.06 10.11 -23.98
C GLY A 33 -0.56 10.62 -22.62
N VAL A 34 -0.84 9.92 -21.51
CA VAL A 34 -0.28 10.27 -20.20
C VAL A 34 1.18 9.80 -20.15
N PRO A 35 2.16 10.70 -19.96
CA PRO A 35 3.55 10.30 -19.81
C PRO A 35 3.73 9.40 -18.59
N ARG A 36 4.54 8.34 -18.75
CA ARG A 36 4.89 7.40 -17.69
C ARG A 36 5.40 8.06 -16.40
N ALA A 37 6.15 9.16 -16.52
CA ALA A 37 6.65 9.93 -15.38
C ALA A 37 5.56 10.64 -14.56
N GLN A 38 4.33 10.71 -15.06
CA GLN A 38 3.17 11.29 -14.36
C GLN A 38 2.27 10.21 -13.73
N VAL A 39 2.66 8.93 -13.79
CA VAL A 39 1.89 7.82 -13.26
C VAL A 39 2.48 7.36 -11.92
N ILE A 40 1.59 7.01 -11.00
CA ILE A 40 1.89 6.42 -9.69
C ILE A 40 0.95 5.23 -9.55
N VAL A 41 1.44 4.12 -9.00
CA VAL A 41 0.62 2.92 -8.76
C VAL A 41 0.30 2.76 -7.27
N ASP A 42 -0.92 2.35 -6.96
CA ASP A 42 -1.37 2.00 -5.60
C ASP A 42 -1.99 0.60 -5.64
N PRO A 43 -1.49 -0.40 -4.89
CA PRO A 43 -2.03 -1.76 -4.88
C PRO A 43 -3.40 -1.88 -4.19
N GLY A 44 -3.94 -0.78 -3.67
CA GLY A 44 -5.27 -0.72 -3.09
C GLY A 44 -5.39 -1.60 -1.85
N ILE A 45 -4.45 -1.49 -0.91
CA ILE A 45 -4.48 -2.22 0.38
C ILE A 45 -5.86 -2.02 1.03
N GLY A 46 -6.59 -3.07 1.37
CA GLY A 46 -7.92 -2.96 1.98
C GLY A 46 -9.07 -2.49 1.05
N PHE A 47 -8.87 -2.44 -0.26
CA PHE A 47 -9.93 -2.30 -1.26
C PHE A 47 -10.13 -3.64 -1.99
N SER A 48 -11.37 -4.15 -2.00
CA SER A 48 -11.69 -5.52 -2.48
C SER A 48 -10.80 -6.61 -1.89
N LYS A 49 -10.24 -6.41 -0.69
CA LYS A 49 -9.27 -7.31 -0.07
C LYS A 49 -9.70 -7.59 1.36
N ALA A 50 -9.79 -8.88 1.71
CA ALA A 50 -9.89 -9.31 3.09
C ALA A 50 -8.59 -8.99 3.86
N ALA A 51 -8.60 -9.12 5.18
CA ALA A 51 -7.43 -8.87 6.00
C ALA A 51 -6.19 -9.69 5.55
N PRO A 52 -6.29 -11.01 5.28
CA PRO A 52 -5.16 -11.79 4.78
C PRO A 52 -4.60 -11.25 3.47
N HIS A 53 -5.46 -10.88 2.51
CA HIS A 53 -5.03 -10.31 1.23
C HIS A 53 -4.31 -8.97 1.39
N SER A 54 -4.75 -8.12 2.31
CA SER A 54 -4.07 -6.85 2.59
C SER A 54 -2.69 -7.05 3.21
N LEU A 55 -2.56 -7.99 4.14
CA LEU A 55 -1.28 -8.35 4.76
C LEU A 55 -0.32 -8.95 3.73
N GLU A 56 -0.84 -9.80 2.84
CA GLU A 56 -0.09 -10.44 1.76
C GLU A 56 0.47 -9.41 0.77
N VAL A 57 -0.34 -8.44 0.35
CA VAL A 57 0.11 -7.32 -0.50
C VAL A 57 1.21 -6.51 0.17
N ILE A 58 1.10 -6.21 1.47
CA ILE A 58 2.15 -5.49 2.21
C ILE A 58 3.44 -6.33 2.26
N ARG A 59 3.32 -7.64 2.52
CA ARG A 59 4.45 -8.56 2.62
C ARG A 59 5.23 -8.68 1.30
N ARG A 60 4.54 -8.59 0.16
CA ARG A 60 5.10 -8.75 -1.18
C ARG A 60 5.19 -7.44 -1.97
N LEU A 61 5.09 -6.29 -1.29
CA LEU A 61 5.00 -4.99 -1.93
C LEU A 61 6.18 -4.69 -2.87
N SER A 62 7.37 -5.21 -2.56
CA SER A 62 8.58 -5.05 -3.38
C SER A 62 8.45 -5.66 -4.79
N GLU A 63 7.56 -6.62 -5.01
CA GLU A 63 7.29 -7.21 -6.32
C GLU A 63 6.71 -6.18 -7.31
N LEU A 64 6.09 -5.09 -6.82
CA LEU A 64 5.62 -3.98 -7.67
C LEU A 64 6.75 -3.25 -8.40
N ALA A 65 8.01 -3.43 -8.00
CA ALA A 65 9.16 -2.85 -8.70
C ALA A 65 9.22 -3.27 -10.19
N VAL A 66 8.64 -4.43 -10.55
CA VAL A 66 8.53 -4.88 -11.95
C VAL A 66 7.74 -3.92 -12.83
N LEU A 67 6.84 -3.13 -12.23
CA LEU A 67 6.05 -2.13 -12.95
C LEU A 67 6.85 -0.88 -13.27
N ASP A 68 8.04 -0.69 -12.69
CA ASP A 68 8.91 0.48 -12.89
C ASP A 68 8.13 1.81 -12.76
N GLN A 69 7.37 1.93 -11.66
CA GLN A 69 6.56 3.09 -11.32
C GLN A 69 6.70 3.41 -9.83
N PRO A 70 6.60 4.69 -9.42
CA PRO A 70 6.50 5.05 -8.01
C PRO A 70 5.28 4.38 -7.36
N VAL A 71 5.47 3.86 -6.15
CA VAL A 71 4.44 3.13 -5.40
C VAL A 71 3.89 3.99 -4.27
N LEU A 72 2.56 4.17 -4.25
CA LEU A 72 1.83 4.75 -3.13
C LEU A 72 1.18 3.65 -2.28
N ALA A 73 1.31 3.73 -0.96
CA ALA A 73 0.69 2.81 -0.01
C ALA A 73 -0.23 3.54 0.98
N GLY A 74 -1.47 3.07 1.15
CA GLY A 74 -2.45 3.66 2.07
C GLY A 74 -2.98 2.71 3.14
N PRO A 75 -2.17 2.23 4.12
CA PRO A 75 -2.63 1.30 5.15
C PRO A 75 -3.38 1.97 6.32
N SER A 76 -3.33 3.30 6.42
CA SER A 76 -3.75 4.05 7.61
C SER A 76 -5.18 3.79 8.07
N ARG A 77 -5.33 3.37 9.33
CA ARG A 77 -6.59 3.06 10.04
C ARG A 77 -7.47 1.99 9.39
N LYS A 78 -6.97 1.26 8.39
CA LYS A 78 -7.78 0.29 7.63
C LYS A 78 -8.26 -0.90 8.48
N SER A 79 -9.33 -1.52 8.01
CA SER A 79 -10.05 -2.60 8.71
C SER A 79 -9.17 -3.81 9.03
N PHE A 80 -8.19 -4.15 8.18
CA PHE A 80 -7.28 -5.27 8.44
C PHE A 80 -6.49 -5.08 9.74
N ILE A 81 -6.10 -3.85 10.08
CA ILE A 81 -5.40 -3.54 11.34
C ILE A 81 -6.33 -3.82 12.52
N GLY A 82 -7.58 -3.35 12.44
CA GLY A 82 -8.58 -3.62 13.47
C GLY A 82 -8.90 -5.11 13.62
N ARG A 83 -8.89 -5.86 12.52
CA ARG A 83 -9.11 -7.32 12.51
C ARG A 83 -7.97 -8.08 13.18
N VAL A 84 -6.72 -7.66 12.95
CA VAL A 84 -5.52 -8.32 13.49
C VAL A 84 -5.29 -7.99 14.96
N LEU A 85 -5.50 -6.72 15.35
CA LEU A 85 -5.21 -6.24 16.69
C LEU A 85 -6.43 -6.18 17.61
N ASP A 86 -7.62 -6.49 17.10
CA ASP A 86 -8.91 -6.33 17.79
C ASP A 86 -9.14 -4.90 18.32
N LEU A 87 -8.93 -3.91 17.44
CA LEU A 87 -9.01 -2.49 17.79
C LEU A 87 -10.06 -1.71 16.99
N PRO A 88 -10.80 -0.78 17.64
CA PRO A 88 -11.66 0.17 16.95
C PRO A 88 -10.84 1.16 16.12
N VAL A 89 -11.47 1.82 15.15
CA VAL A 89 -10.77 2.69 14.18
C VAL A 89 -9.93 3.81 14.81
N GLY A 90 -10.38 4.34 15.95
CA GLY A 90 -9.69 5.41 16.68
C GLY A 90 -8.39 4.98 17.38
N GLU A 91 -8.19 3.68 17.60
CA GLU A 91 -7.08 3.14 18.39
C GLU A 91 -6.00 2.47 17.52
N ARG A 92 -6.13 2.56 16.19
CA ARG A 92 -5.25 1.88 15.23
C ARG A 92 -3.95 2.63 14.92
N LEU A 93 -3.54 3.60 15.75
CA LEU A 93 -2.35 4.42 15.46
C LEU A 93 -1.07 3.58 15.38
N MET A 94 -0.81 2.73 16.38
CA MET A 94 0.39 1.88 16.40
C MET A 94 0.36 0.79 15.33
N GLY A 95 -0.81 0.20 15.07
CA GLY A 95 -0.97 -0.73 13.95
C GLY A 95 -0.76 -0.05 12.59
N THR A 96 -1.17 1.21 12.46
CA THR A 96 -0.88 2.04 11.28
C THR A 96 0.61 2.30 11.15
N ALA A 97 1.28 2.67 12.24
CA ALA A 97 2.73 2.89 12.25
C ALA A 97 3.49 1.65 11.77
N ALA A 98 3.14 0.47 12.29
CA ALA A 98 3.74 -0.80 11.87
C ALA A 98 3.51 -1.09 10.38
N ALA A 99 2.29 -0.91 9.88
CA ALA A 99 1.98 -1.14 8.47
C ALA A 99 2.66 -0.13 7.53
N VAL A 100 2.75 1.15 7.93
CA VAL A 100 3.49 2.19 7.21
C VAL A 100 4.97 1.84 7.14
N ALA A 101 5.58 1.48 8.27
CA ALA A 101 6.99 1.09 8.33
C ALA A 101 7.27 -0.11 7.40
N ALA A 102 6.42 -1.14 7.45
CA ALA A 102 6.53 -2.29 6.55
C ALA A 102 6.46 -1.90 5.07
N CYS A 103 5.54 -1.00 4.70
CA CYS A 103 5.43 -0.52 3.31
C CYS A 103 6.68 0.26 2.86
N VAL A 104 7.19 1.18 3.70
CA VAL A 104 8.38 1.99 3.38
C VAL A 104 9.62 1.11 3.23
N LEU A 105 9.82 0.17 4.16
CA LEU A 105 10.95 -0.77 4.10
C LEU A 105 10.83 -1.75 2.93
N ALA A 106 9.61 -2.02 2.45
CA ALA A 106 9.37 -2.82 1.26
C ALA A 106 9.39 -2.03 -0.07
N GLY A 107 9.70 -0.73 -0.04
CA GLY A 107 9.89 0.09 -1.25
C GLY A 107 8.74 1.01 -1.65
N ALA A 108 7.77 1.27 -0.76
CA ALA A 108 6.81 2.35 -0.99
C ALA A 108 7.52 3.71 -1.10
N HIS A 109 7.12 4.52 -2.07
CA HIS A 109 7.67 5.86 -2.32
C HIS A 109 6.81 6.95 -1.67
N ILE A 110 5.49 6.70 -1.54
CA ILE A 110 4.53 7.61 -0.95
C ILE A 110 3.67 6.83 0.04
N VAL A 111 3.39 7.41 1.21
CA VAL A 111 2.43 6.85 2.17
C VAL A 111 1.27 7.81 2.40
N ARG A 112 0.03 7.30 2.25
CA ARG A 112 -1.20 8.05 2.53
C ARG A 112 -1.66 7.77 3.95
N VAL A 113 -1.67 8.79 4.80
CA VAL A 113 -1.95 8.67 6.23
C VAL A 113 -2.93 9.74 6.73
N HIS A 114 -3.67 9.42 7.81
CA HIS A 114 -4.52 10.40 8.50
C HIS A 114 -3.70 11.19 9.53
N ASP A 115 -2.81 10.51 10.25
CA ASP A 115 -2.02 11.06 11.35
C ASP A 115 -0.61 11.46 10.87
N VAL A 116 -0.49 12.61 10.20
CA VAL A 116 0.75 13.03 9.51
C VAL A 116 1.94 13.15 10.47
N ALA A 117 1.79 13.90 11.56
CA ALA A 117 2.89 14.17 12.49
C ALA A 117 3.58 12.90 13.05
N PRO A 118 2.86 11.91 13.61
CA PRO A 118 3.50 10.68 14.06
C PRO A 118 4.02 9.82 12.89
N MET A 119 3.34 9.79 11.73
CA MET A 119 3.80 8.97 10.60
C MET A 119 5.06 9.54 9.94
N THR A 120 5.28 10.84 9.97
CA THR A 120 6.56 11.45 9.56
C THR A 120 7.73 10.93 10.40
N GLN A 121 7.54 10.72 11.70
CA GLN A 121 8.59 10.14 12.56
C GLN A 121 8.89 8.69 12.18
N VAL A 122 7.85 7.91 11.90
CA VAL A 122 7.98 6.51 11.43
C VAL A 122 8.78 6.46 10.13
N VAL A 123 8.39 7.26 9.12
CA VAL A 123 9.07 7.31 7.82
C VAL A 123 10.54 7.71 7.99
N ARG A 124 10.83 8.78 8.74
CA ARG A 124 12.22 9.21 9.01
C ARG A 124 13.06 8.12 9.66
N MET A 125 12.49 7.35 10.58
CA MET A 125 13.21 6.22 11.18
C MET A 125 13.42 5.08 10.19
N CYS A 126 12.46 4.80 9.31
CA CYS A 126 12.64 3.83 8.23
C CYS A 126 13.74 4.26 7.26
N ASP A 127 13.79 5.54 6.87
CA ASP A 127 14.84 6.08 6.00
C ASP A 127 16.21 5.96 6.69
N ALA A 128 16.30 6.27 7.98
CA ALA A 128 17.53 6.08 8.76
C ALA A 128 17.95 4.60 8.82
N ILE A 129 17.02 3.67 9.01
CA ILE A 129 17.28 2.22 8.99
C ILE A 129 17.78 1.77 7.60
N ARG A 130 17.28 2.38 6.52
CA ARG A 130 17.73 2.14 5.14
C ARG A 130 19.11 2.74 4.84
N GLY A 131 19.71 3.47 5.77
CA GLY A 131 20.98 4.16 5.56
C GLY A 131 20.85 5.47 4.77
N GLU A 132 19.64 6.03 4.68
CA GLU A 132 19.34 7.27 3.97
C GLU A 132 19.36 8.50 4.91
N TRP A 133 19.90 8.33 6.13
CA TRP A 133 20.08 9.43 7.08
C TRP A 133 21.44 10.10 6.87
N ALA A 134 21.41 11.40 6.58
CA ALA A 134 22.59 12.26 6.69
C ALA A 134 22.70 12.80 8.13
N ALA A 135 23.82 12.51 8.78
CA ALA A 135 24.15 12.99 10.12
C ALA A 135 24.43 14.50 10.16
#